data_AF-A0A7Y2DHW5-F1
#
_entry.id   AF-A0A7Y2DHW5-F1
#
_cell.length_a   1.000
_cell.length_b   1.000
_cell.length_c   1.000
_cell.angle_alpha   90.00
_cell.angle_beta   90.00
_cell.angle_gamma   90.00
#
_symmetry.space_group_name_H-M   'P 1'
#
loop_
_entity.id
_entity.type
_entity.pdbx_description
1 polymer ?
#
loop_
_entity_poly.entity_id
_entity_poly.type
_entity_poly.pdbx_seq_one_letter_code
_entity_poly.pdbx_strand_id
1 'polypeptide(L)'
;MVSQTYAQTSIGKLELNGENVNSVEITFAPPKQKPVPATVRINQQFASGTLFIVPAQTVVWLVSNGNQQRLGPGSKHLASVSPKGESHQTFWGKVQHFVTNKLNFYKASGPSTKHQGAVKGTVFTVEAVGKDVRFATLEGTVAIEREVKVNISEQSKANAHKERDLTATKTTLLNEGDPEQTFTHEFEEEMIYESYTEAIAFFQNEIEHADLNGIDAEFIVGQYSLLGELYLDSGIPSQAVNAFERAIELYEEELDPYDPQLAGNYIGLGEANYGLGNYDVGVDHCNTALTMIFEDLEYNMEDFEYFVEIEDYTTAWGLGMYIVANYNDLGWCYDILSKPEESDKYYGMADELESQLNQY
;
A
#
# COMPACT_ATOMS: atom_id res chain seq x y z
N MET A 1 -26.14 -17.10 -10.71
CA MET A 1 -25.26 -17.09 -9.53
C MET A 1 -23.96 -17.78 -9.92
N VAL A 2 -23.01 -17.01 -10.43
CA VAL A 2 -21.63 -17.49 -10.54
C VAL A 2 -21.09 -17.38 -9.12
N SER A 3 -20.72 -18.51 -8.52
CA SER A 3 -19.99 -18.51 -7.25
C SER A 3 -18.66 -17.81 -7.51
N GLN A 4 -18.54 -16.53 -7.15
CA GLN A 4 -17.23 -15.90 -7.00
C GLN A 4 -16.57 -16.65 -5.85
N THR A 5 -15.72 -17.63 -6.17
CA THR A 5 -14.72 -18.11 -5.23
C THR A 5 -13.78 -16.93 -5.01
N TYR A 6 -14.08 -16.13 -3.99
CA TYR A 6 -13.12 -15.14 -3.50
C TYR A 6 -11.79 -15.86 -3.27
N ALA A 7 -10.69 -15.24 -3.64
CA ALA A 7 -9.40 -15.76 -3.27
C ALA A 7 -9.34 -15.83 -1.73
N GLN A 8 -8.86 -16.94 -1.21
CA GLN A 8 -8.92 -17.26 0.22
C GLN A 8 -7.56 -17.69 0.71
N THR A 9 -7.29 -17.32 1.95
CA THR A 9 -6.14 -17.79 2.70
C THR A 9 -6.54 -19.03 3.47
N SER A 10 -5.69 -20.05 3.52
CA SER A 10 -5.94 -21.27 4.30
C SER A 10 -4.81 -21.58 5.26
N ILE A 11 -5.11 -22.30 6.35
CA ILE A 11 -4.07 -22.77 7.26
C ILE A 11 -3.42 -24.02 6.67
N GLY A 12 -2.14 -23.94 6.31
CA GLY A 12 -1.37 -25.08 5.82
C GLY A 12 -0.76 -25.94 6.93
N LYS A 13 -0.31 -25.30 8.02
CA LYS A 13 0.38 -25.97 9.14
C LYS A 13 0.23 -25.15 10.42
N LEU A 14 0.24 -25.84 11.56
CA LEU A 14 0.16 -25.25 12.89
C LEU A 14 1.23 -25.86 13.80
N GLU A 15 1.86 -25.03 14.62
CA GLU A 15 2.80 -25.48 15.64
C GLU A 15 2.46 -24.82 16.99
N LEU A 16 2.60 -25.56 18.08
CA LEU A 16 2.48 -25.08 19.45
C LEU A 16 3.66 -25.60 20.26
N ASN A 17 4.41 -24.70 20.90
CA ASN A 17 5.65 -25.04 21.61
C ASN A 17 6.69 -25.74 20.72
N GLY A 18 6.70 -25.42 19.42
CA GLY A 18 7.60 -26.02 18.44
C GLY A 18 7.17 -27.41 17.92
N GLU A 19 6.05 -27.94 18.40
CA GLU A 19 5.51 -29.23 17.96
C GLU A 19 4.34 -29.05 16.99
N ASN A 20 4.24 -29.91 15.98
CA ASN A 20 3.14 -29.88 15.04
C ASN A 20 1.82 -30.26 15.72
N VAL A 21 0.77 -29.49 15.47
CA VAL A 21 -0.57 -29.73 16.01
C VAL A 21 -1.64 -29.61 14.92
N ASN A 22 -2.81 -30.21 15.13
CA ASN A 22 -3.92 -30.14 14.17
C ASN A 22 -4.83 -28.93 14.38
N SER A 23 -4.72 -28.27 15.54
CA SER A 23 -5.52 -27.11 15.92
C SER A 23 -4.82 -26.29 16.99
N VAL A 24 -5.05 -24.98 16.97
CA VAL A 24 -4.60 -24.03 18.01
C VAL A 24 -5.67 -22.98 18.25
N GLU A 25 -5.65 -22.34 19.42
CA GLU A 25 -6.43 -21.13 19.65
C GLU A 25 -5.64 -19.92 19.16
N ILE A 26 -6.27 -19.08 18.34
CA ILE A 26 -5.74 -17.77 17.93
C ILE A 26 -6.85 -16.73 18.05
N THR A 27 -6.50 -15.46 17.93
CA THR A 27 -7.47 -14.41 17.67
C THR A 27 -7.37 -14.03 16.19
N PHE A 28 -8.50 -13.85 15.51
CA PHE A 28 -8.51 -13.32 14.15
C PHE A 28 -9.71 -12.40 13.93
N ALA A 29 -9.58 -11.44 13.02
CA ALA A 29 -10.65 -10.57 12.58
C ALA A 29 -10.91 -10.84 11.09
N PRO A 30 -12.10 -11.34 10.71
CA PRO A 30 -12.53 -11.23 9.32
C PRO A 30 -12.55 -9.75 8.87
N PRO A 31 -12.56 -9.48 7.55
CA PRO A 31 -12.72 -8.12 7.05
C PRO A 31 -13.96 -7.47 7.65
N LYS A 32 -13.83 -6.21 8.12
CA LYS A 32 -14.92 -5.42 8.70
C LYS A 32 -15.55 -6.06 9.95
N GLN A 33 -14.77 -6.83 10.72
CA GLN A 33 -15.27 -7.51 11.90
C GLN A 33 -14.25 -7.46 13.02
N LYS A 34 -14.74 -7.22 14.25
CA LYS A 34 -13.91 -7.22 15.45
C LYS A 34 -13.15 -8.55 15.62
N PRO A 35 -11.89 -8.51 16.10
CA PRO A 35 -11.13 -9.71 16.41
C PRO A 35 -11.85 -10.63 17.39
N VAL A 36 -11.91 -11.92 17.06
CA VAL A 36 -12.53 -12.96 17.87
C VAL A 36 -11.54 -14.09 18.18
N PRO A 37 -11.47 -14.57 19.44
CA PRO A 37 -10.71 -15.76 19.76
C PRO A 37 -11.43 -17.01 19.25
N ALA A 38 -10.70 -17.92 18.60
CA ALA A 38 -11.25 -19.16 18.08
C ALA A 38 -10.20 -20.26 17.98
N THR A 39 -10.66 -21.51 18.13
CA THR A 39 -9.85 -22.67 17.74
C THR A 39 -9.86 -22.83 16.22
N VAL A 40 -8.69 -22.70 15.61
CA VAL A 40 -8.49 -22.88 14.17
C VAL A 40 -7.84 -24.22 13.86
N ARG A 41 -8.01 -24.71 12.62
CA ARG A 41 -7.53 -26.04 12.19
C ARG A 41 -6.84 -25.99 10.84
N ILE A 42 -6.00 -26.99 10.56
CA ILE A 42 -5.40 -27.19 9.24
C ILE A 42 -6.51 -27.27 8.18
N ASN A 43 -6.27 -26.65 7.02
CA ASN A 43 -7.18 -26.45 5.88
C ASN A 43 -8.37 -25.52 6.14
N GLN A 44 -8.49 -24.89 7.31
CA GLN A 44 -9.50 -23.86 7.52
C GLN A 44 -9.22 -22.66 6.60
N GLN A 45 -10.26 -22.19 5.92
CA GLN A 45 -10.20 -21.06 5.00
C GLN A 45 -10.65 -19.78 5.68
N PHE A 46 -10.08 -18.66 5.24
CA PHE A 46 -10.33 -17.32 5.71
C PHE A 46 -10.52 -16.40 4.50
N ALA A 47 -11.35 -15.38 4.65
CA ALA A 47 -11.57 -14.39 3.61
C ALA A 47 -10.29 -13.56 3.39
N SER A 48 -10.09 -13.09 2.16
CA SER A 48 -9.09 -12.03 1.88
C SER A 48 -9.34 -10.82 2.79
N GLY A 49 -8.28 -10.24 3.35
CA GLY A 49 -8.36 -9.14 4.33
C GLY A 49 -8.53 -9.62 5.77
N THR A 50 -8.27 -10.89 6.07
CA THR A 50 -8.34 -11.39 7.45
C THR A 50 -7.09 -10.98 8.22
N LEU A 51 -7.28 -10.38 9.39
CA LEU A 51 -6.24 -10.10 10.36
C LEU A 51 -6.03 -11.29 11.30
N PHE A 52 -4.79 -11.76 11.41
CA PHE A 52 -4.40 -12.85 12.30
C PHE A 52 -3.58 -12.30 13.47
N ILE A 53 -3.92 -12.70 14.69
CA ILE A 53 -3.20 -12.38 15.93
C ILE A 53 -2.75 -13.71 16.55
N VAL A 54 -1.47 -14.02 16.41
CA VAL A 54 -0.88 -15.30 16.81
C VAL A 54 -0.39 -15.22 18.26
N PRO A 55 -0.85 -16.10 19.17
CA PRO A 55 -0.38 -16.08 20.56
C PRO A 55 1.11 -16.40 20.71
N ALA A 56 1.63 -16.17 21.90
CA ALA A 56 2.93 -16.68 22.29
C ALA A 56 3.01 -18.21 22.09
N GLN A 57 4.21 -18.72 21.79
CA GLN A 57 4.51 -20.14 21.56
C GLN A 57 3.77 -20.80 20.37
N THR A 58 2.97 -20.05 19.61
CA THR A 58 2.20 -20.56 18.48
C THR A 58 2.84 -20.14 17.16
N VAL A 59 2.81 -21.00 16.14
CA VAL A 59 3.17 -20.66 14.77
C VAL A 59 2.02 -21.05 13.86
N VAL A 60 1.63 -20.13 12.98
CA VAL A 60 0.60 -20.38 11.97
C VAL A 60 1.22 -20.26 10.59
N TRP A 61 1.04 -21.27 9.76
CA TRP A 61 1.40 -21.21 8.36
C TRP A 61 0.15 -20.97 7.54
N LEU A 62 0.12 -19.83 6.86
CA LEU A 62 -0.88 -19.48 5.87
C LEU A 62 -0.46 -20.00 4.49
N VAL A 63 -1.44 -20.31 3.67
CA VAL A 63 -1.28 -20.71 2.27
C VAL A 63 -2.32 -19.97 1.43
N SER A 64 -1.84 -19.22 0.45
CA SER A 64 -2.63 -18.43 -0.51
C SER A 64 -1.93 -18.44 -1.85
N ASN A 65 -2.68 -18.57 -2.96
CA ASN A 65 -2.16 -18.62 -4.33
C ASN A 65 -0.92 -19.51 -4.59
N GLY A 66 -0.73 -20.57 -3.80
CA GLY A 66 0.44 -21.46 -3.88
C GLY A 66 1.68 -20.99 -3.11
N ASN A 67 1.64 -19.79 -2.53
CA ASN A 67 2.64 -19.24 -1.63
C ASN A 67 2.33 -19.59 -0.17
N GLN A 68 3.30 -19.39 0.72
CA GLN A 68 3.13 -19.63 2.16
C GLN A 68 3.66 -18.48 3.00
N GLN A 69 3.04 -18.25 4.16
CA GLN A 69 3.49 -17.26 5.14
C GLN A 69 3.55 -17.93 6.51
N ARG A 70 4.72 -17.94 7.13
CA ARG A 70 4.94 -18.44 8.49
C ARG A 70 4.88 -17.28 9.47
N LEU A 71 3.74 -17.16 10.14
CA LEU A 71 3.51 -16.18 11.19
C LEU A 71 4.17 -16.69 12.47
N GLY A 72 5.19 -15.97 12.93
CA GLY A 72 5.94 -16.33 14.14
C GLY A 72 5.15 -16.12 15.43
N PRO A 73 5.67 -16.63 16.57
CA PRO A 73 5.02 -16.47 17.86
C PRO A 73 4.80 -15.01 18.24
N GLY A 74 3.60 -14.71 18.71
CA GLY A 74 3.24 -13.35 19.13
C GLY A 74 3.02 -12.37 17.98
N SER A 75 3.02 -12.78 16.70
CA SER A 75 2.87 -11.85 15.57
C SER A 75 1.43 -11.43 15.30
N LYS A 76 1.27 -10.25 14.69
CA LYS A 76 0.02 -9.82 14.07
C LYS A 76 0.23 -9.53 12.59
N HIS A 77 -0.65 -10.07 11.76
CA HIS A 77 -0.49 -10.07 10.31
C HIS A 77 -1.82 -9.98 9.59
N LEU A 78 -1.96 -9.02 8.68
CA LEU A 78 -3.09 -8.92 7.74
C LEU A 78 -2.70 -9.59 6.42
N ALA A 79 -3.57 -10.46 5.92
CA ALA A 79 -3.37 -11.14 4.64
C ALA A 79 -4.54 -10.88 3.69
N SER A 80 -4.23 -10.23 2.58
CA SER A 80 -5.15 -9.91 1.49
C SER A 80 -4.72 -10.63 0.22
N VAL A 81 -5.68 -11.28 -0.44
CA VAL A 81 -5.45 -12.15 -1.58
C VAL A 81 -6.47 -11.82 -2.67
N SER A 82 -5.99 -11.73 -3.90
CA SER A 82 -6.81 -11.69 -5.11
C SER A 82 -6.32 -12.76 -6.10
N PRO A 83 -7.06 -13.03 -7.19
CA PRO A 83 -6.56 -13.92 -8.24
C PRO A 83 -5.26 -13.43 -8.92
N LYS A 84 -4.96 -12.13 -8.84
CA LYS A 84 -3.79 -11.51 -9.49
C LYS A 84 -2.57 -11.45 -8.59
N GLY A 85 -2.76 -11.35 -7.27
CA GLY A 85 -1.66 -11.12 -6.34
C GLY A 85 -2.02 -11.28 -4.86
N GLU A 86 -1.03 -11.00 -4.03
CA GLU A 86 -1.12 -11.03 -2.57
C GLU A 86 -0.53 -9.76 -1.97
N SER A 87 -1.18 -9.24 -0.92
CA SER A 87 -0.67 -8.15 -0.10
C SER A 87 -0.70 -8.56 1.38
N HIS A 88 0.39 -8.26 2.06
CA HIS A 88 0.64 -8.69 3.42
C HIS A 88 1.19 -7.55 4.27
N GLN A 89 0.62 -7.35 5.46
CA GLN A 89 1.07 -6.30 6.37
C GLN A 89 1.34 -6.90 7.75
N THR A 90 2.56 -6.71 8.25
CA THR A 90 2.99 -7.23 9.56
C THR A 90 3.08 -6.09 10.56
N PHE A 91 2.10 -6.01 11.46
CA PHE A 91 2.02 -4.94 12.47
C PHE A 91 3.00 -5.14 13.63
N TRP A 92 3.32 -6.40 13.96
CA TRP A 92 4.41 -6.72 14.88
C TRP A 92 4.79 -8.20 14.79
N GLY A 93 5.97 -8.49 15.34
CA GLY A 93 6.56 -9.82 15.29
C GLY A 93 7.20 -10.09 13.92
N LYS A 94 7.42 -11.38 13.66
CA LYS A 94 8.23 -11.84 12.53
C LYS A 94 7.40 -12.75 11.64
N VAL A 95 7.32 -12.42 10.35
CA VAL A 95 6.66 -13.24 9.34
C VAL A 95 7.66 -13.62 8.27
N GLN A 96 7.73 -14.91 7.96
CA GLN A 96 8.53 -15.41 6.85
C GLN A 96 7.63 -15.72 5.67
N HIS A 97 8.01 -15.25 4.49
CA HIS A 97 7.26 -15.37 3.26
C HIS A 97 7.98 -16.33 2.32
N PHE A 98 7.25 -17.31 1.81
CA PHE A 98 7.71 -18.32 0.87
C PHE A 98 6.96 -18.11 -0.45
N VAL A 99 7.51 -17.24 -1.29
CA VAL A 99 6.91 -16.86 -2.57
C VAL A 99 7.47 -17.80 -3.63
N THR A 100 6.79 -18.92 -3.84
CA THR A 100 7.23 -19.95 -4.80
C THR A 100 6.47 -19.87 -6.11
N ASN A 101 5.26 -19.32 -6.10
CA ASN A 101 4.46 -19.08 -7.29
C ASN A 101 4.57 -17.60 -7.69
N LYS A 102 4.90 -17.36 -8.96
CA LYS A 102 4.98 -16.00 -9.50
C LYS A 102 3.56 -15.47 -9.73
N LEU A 103 3.24 -14.37 -9.06
CA LEU A 103 2.00 -13.61 -9.24
C LEU A 103 2.28 -12.30 -9.99
N ASN A 104 1.23 -11.57 -10.34
CA ASN A 104 1.39 -10.23 -10.91
C ASN A 104 2.01 -9.28 -9.89
N PHE A 105 1.62 -9.42 -8.62
CA PHE A 105 2.24 -8.75 -7.48
C PHE A 105 2.28 -9.63 -6.23
N TYR A 106 3.30 -9.42 -5.40
CA TYR A 106 3.38 -9.95 -4.03
C TYR A 106 4.01 -8.88 -3.15
N LYS A 107 3.20 -8.25 -2.29
CA LYS A 107 3.62 -7.17 -1.39
C LYS A 107 3.71 -7.69 0.04
N ALA A 108 4.78 -7.35 0.74
CA ALA A 108 4.91 -7.58 2.17
C ALA A 108 5.55 -6.38 2.88
N SER A 109 4.82 -5.78 3.82
CA SER A 109 5.26 -4.58 4.54
C SER A 109 5.28 -4.78 6.05
N GLY A 110 5.89 -3.83 6.75
CA GLY A 110 5.79 -3.67 8.20
C GLY A 110 4.47 -3.00 8.61
N PRO A 111 4.43 -2.27 9.75
CA PRO A 111 3.22 -1.58 10.18
C PRO A 111 2.83 -0.42 9.25
N SER A 112 3.83 0.21 8.62
CA SER A 112 3.66 1.20 7.56
C SER A 112 3.99 0.59 6.20
N THR A 113 3.27 0.96 5.15
CA THR A 113 3.60 0.62 3.75
C THR A 113 4.66 1.51 3.11
N LYS A 114 5.18 2.52 3.82
CA LYS A 114 6.29 3.37 3.33
C LYS A 114 7.47 2.55 2.80
N HIS A 115 7.69 1.37 3.41
CA HIS A 115 8.68 0.39 2.98
C HIS A 115 7.99 -0.96 2.75
N GLN A 116 8.02 -1.46 1.52
CA GLN A 116 7.41 -2.73 1.15
C GLN A 116 8.38 -3.62 0.38
N GLY A 117 8.36 -4.91 0.66
CA GLY A 117 9.02 -5.92 -0.16
C GLY A 117 8.10 -6.32 -1.30
N ALA A 118 8.52 -6.06 -2.54
CA ALA A 118 7.93 -6.58 -3.76
C ALA A 118 8.78 -7.76 -4.26
N VAL A 119 8.17 -8.92 -4.51
CA VAL A 119 8.95 -10.16 -4.67
C VAL A 119 8.63 -10.94 -5.93
N LYS A 120 9.70 -11.28 -6.67
CA LYS A 120 9.69 -12.27 -7.76
C LYS A 120 10.38 -13.56 -7.31
N GLY A 121 9.65 -14.44 -6.63
CA GLY A 121 10.03 -15.84 -6.40
C GLY A 121 11.21 -16.06 -5.44
N THR A 122 10.99 -15.99 -4.12
CA THR A 122 12.02 -16.31 -3.11
C THR A 122 11.47 -16.55 -1.69
N VAL A 123 12.34 -16.95 -0.75
CA VAL A 123 12.09 -17.00 0.70
C VAL A 123 12.71 -15.81 1.39
N PHE A 124 11.89 -14.97 2.02
CA PHE A 124 12.34 -13.78 2.73
C PHE A 124 11.58 -13.54 4.03
N THR A 125 12.06 -12.61 4.82
CA THR A 125 11.54 -12.28 6.14
C THR A 125 11.23 -10.80 6.23
N VAL A 126 10.08 -10.48 6.81
CA VAL A 126 9.72 -9.15 7.27
C VAL A 126 9.58 -9.18 8.79
N GLU A 127 10.32 -8.33 9.48
CA GLU A 127 10.24 -8.16 10.92
C GLU A 127 9.93 -6.71 11.27
N ALA A 128 8.80 -6.49 11.93
CA ALA A 128 8.39 -5.19 12.41
C ALA A 128 9.03 -4.89 13.77
N VAL A 129 9.75 -3.77 13.86
CA VAL A 129 10.51 -3.35 15.06
C VAL A 129 10.06 -1.93 15.43
N GLY A 130 8.95 -1.82 16.16
CA GLY A 130 8.30 -0.52 16.36
C GLY A 130 7.71 -0.02 15.04
N LYS A 131 8.05 1.21 14.62
CA LYS A 131 7.69 1.77 13.31
C LYS A 131 8.65 1.34 12.18
N ASP A 132 9.82 0.82 12.54
CA ASP A 132 10.85 0.38 11.58
C ASP A 132 10.57 -1.04 11.06
N VAL A 133 11.18 -1.37 9.93
CA VAL A 133 11.06 -2.70 9.33
C VAL A 133 12.43 -3.27 8.96
N ARG A 134 12.61 -4.57 9.18
CA ARG A 134 13.79 -5.32 8.76
C ARG A 134 13.46 -6.33 7.68
N PHE A 135 14.31 -6.35 6.66
CA PHE A 135 14.26 -7.32 5.58
C PHE A 135 15.51 -8.19 5.58
N ALA A 136 15.30 -9.49 5.39
CA ALA A 136 16.35 -10.46 5.13
C ALA A 136 15.86 -11.48 4.09
N THR A 137 16.73 -11.91 3.19
CA THR A 137 16.42 -12.97 2.23
C THR A 137 17.29 -14.20 2.48
N LEU A 138 16.69 -15.38 2.42
CA LEU A 138 17.37 -16.65 2.63
C LEU A 138 17.76 -17.33 1.31
N GLU A 139 17.07 -16.99 0.23
CA GLU A 139 17.32 -17.45 -1.13
C GLU A 139 17.10 -16.26 -2.09
N GLY A 140 17.54 -16.36 -3.34
CA GLY A 140 17.15 -15.45 -4.43
C GLY A 140 17.37 -13.94 -4.17
N THR A 141 16.48 -13.12 -4.72
CA THR A 141 16.54 -11.64 -4.64
C THR A 141 15.17 -11.09 -4.26
N VAL A 142 15.14 -10.14 -3.31
CA VAL A 142 13.97 -9.36 -2.91
C VAL A 142 14.15 -7.93 -3.40
N ALA A 143 13.15 -7.38 -4.08
CA ALA A 143 13.10 -5.96 -4.38
C ALA A 143 12.41 -5.24 -3.20
N ILE A 144 13.13 -4.33 -2.57
CA ILE A 144 12.62 -3.53 -1.47
C ILE A 144 12.32 -2.16 -2.04
N GLU A 145 11.04 -1.82 -2.07
CA GLU A 145 10.52 -0.58 -2.59
C GLU A 145 10.24 0.36 -1.43
N ARG A 146 10.64 1.61 -1.60
CA ARG A 146 10.36 2.68 -0.66
C ARG A 146 9.89 3.91 -1.39
N GLU A 147 9.00 4.64 -0.74
CA GLU A 147 8.62 5.98 -1.17
C GLU A 147 9.75 6.96 -0.83
N VAL A 148 10.13 7.79 -1.80
CA VAL A 148 11.12 8.86 -1.66
C VAL A 148 10.54 10.17 -2.14
N LYS A 149 10.80 11.25 -1.41
CA LYS A 149 10.27 12.57 -1.76
C LYS A 149 10.96 13.10 -3.01
N VAL A 150 10.20 13.71 -3.91
CA VAL A 150 10.71 14.36 -5.11
C VAL A 150 10.55 15.86 -4.96
N ASN A 151 11.67 16.57 -4.91
CA ASN A 151 11.70 18.02 -4.81
C ASN A 151 12.12 18.62 -6.15
N ILE A 152 11.32 19.54 -6.68
CA ILE A 152 11.60 20.28 -7.91
C ILE A 152 11.91 21.73 -7.56
N SER A 153 13.08 22.23 -7.93
CA SER A 153 13.48 23.63 -7.66
C SER A 153 12.71 24.65 -8.52
N GLU A 154 12.24 24.25 -9.70
CA GLU A 154 11.33 25.06 -10.54
C GLU A 154 9.97 25.22 -9.87
N GLN A 155 9.44 26.44 -9.84
CA GLN A 155 8.12 26.71 -9.26
C GLN A 155 7.01 26.04 -10.09
N SER A 156 6.09 25.36 -9.41
CA SER A 156 4.88 24.79 -10.03
C SER A 156 4.07 25.84 -10.78
N LYS A 157 3.57 25.46 -11.95
CA LYS A 157 2.61 26.23 -12.76
C LYS A 157 1.16 25.85 -12.45
N ALA A 158 0.93 24.81 -11.65
CA ALA A 158 -0.39 24.46 -11.17
C ALA A 158 -0.92 25.57 -10.25
N ASN A 159 -2.22 25.83 -10.33
CA ASN A 159 -2.91 26.74 -9.42
C ASN A 159 -3.70 25.92 -8.40
N ALA A 160 -2.95 25.20 -7.54
CA ALA A 160 -3.51 24.35 -6.49
C ALA A 160 -3.59 25.10 -5.16
N HIS A 161 -4.54 24.71 -4.31
CA HIS A 161 -4.71 25.28 -2.98
C HIS A 161 -3.59 24.85 -2.02
N LYS A 162 -3.14 23.59 -2.13
CA LYS A 162 -1.94 23.05 -1.46
C LYS A 162 -0.86 22.70 -2.48
N GLU A 163 0.40 22.73 -2.05
CA GLU A 163 1.49 22.14 -2.82
C GLU A 163 1.32 20.62 -2.82
N ARG A 164 1.61 20.01 -3.97
CA ARG A 164 1.57 18.56 -4.12
C ARG A 164 2.77 17.93 -3.43
N ASP A 165 2.54 16.85 -2.69
CA ASP A 165 3.62 16.02 -2.18
C ASP A 165 4.02 15.01 -3.25
N LEU A 166 5.07 15.33 -4.01
CA LEU A 166 5.55 14.48 -5.09
C LEU A 166 6.41 13.36 -4.48
N THR A 167 6.07 12.11 -4.77
CA THR A 167 6.84 10.96 -4.32
C THR A 167 7.16 10.01 -5.47
N ALA A 168 8.34 9.39 -5.39
CA ALA A 168 8.76 8.34 -6.31
C ALA A 168 8.94 7.03 -5.56
N THR A 169 8.73 5.91 -6.25
CA THR A 169 9.17 4.62 -5.75
C THR A 169 10.63 4.41 -6.08
N LYS A 170 11.44 4.07 -5.08
CA LYS A 170 12.84 3.67 -5.23
C LYS A 170 13.03 2.22 -4.82
N THR A 171 13.69 1.45 -5.68
CA THR A 171 13.94 0.02 -5.45
C THR A 171 15.37 -0.24 -4.99
N THR A 172 15.53 -1.08 -3.97
CA THR A 172 16.80 -1.64 -3.50
C THR A 172 16.73 -3.16 -3.58
N LEU A 173 17.70 -3.79 -4.24
CA LEU A 173 17.76 -5.25 -4.34
C LEU A 173 18.54 -5.84 -3.16
N LEU A 174 17.94 -6.79 -2.46
CA LEU A 174 18.56 -7.59 -1.41
C LEU A 174 18.73 -9.03 -1.90
N ASN A 175 19.95 -9.55 -1.92
CA ASN A 175 20.27 -10.87 -2.45
C ASN A 175 20.66 -11.86 -1.34
N GLU A 176 20.58 -13.16 -1.65
CA GLU A 176 21.07 -14.22 -0.76
C GLU A 176 22.52 -13.95 -0.32
N GLY A 177 22.74 -14.00 0.99
CA GLY A 177 24.05 -13.75 1.60
C GLY A 177 24.31 -12.29 1.97
N ASP A 178 23.48 -11.35 1.52
CA ASP A 178 23.53 -9.98 2.01
C ASP A 178 23.14 -9.93 3.50
N PRO A 179 23.73 -9.01 4.29
CA PRO A 179 23.31 -8.83 5.67
C PRO A 179 21.86 -8.32 5.74
N GLU A 180 21.17 -8.64 6.84
CA GLU A 180 19.86 -8.06 7.16
C GLU A 180 19.91 -6.52 7.06
N GLN A 181 18.91 -5.95 6.39
CA GLN A 181 18.79 -4.49 6.23
C GLN A 181 17.62 -3.96 7.08
N THR A 182 17.86 -2.84 7.75
CA THR A 182 16.84 -2.12 8.53
C THR A 182 16.47 -0.85 7.79
N PHE A 183 15.17 -0.60 7.64
CA PHE A 183 14.60 0.59 7.05
C PHE A 183 13.84 1.34 8.14
N THR A 184 14.33 2.53 8.45
CA THR A 184 13.77 3.38 9.50
C THR A 184 12.61 4.19 8.93
N HIS A 185 11.50 4.26 9.67
CA HIS A 185 10.32 5.00 9.20
C HIS A 185 10.62 6.51 9.01
N GLU A 186 11.32 7.10 9.97
CA GLU A 186 11.73 8.51 9.99
C GLU A 186 12.82 8.86 8.96
N PHE A 187 13.37 7.86 8.26
CA PHE A 187 14.36 8.14 7.22
C PHE A 187 13.66 8.73 6.00
N GLU A 188 14.03 9.96 5.66
CA GLU A 188 13.60 10.66 4.46
C GLU A 188 14.78 10.75 3.50
N GLU A 189 14.59 10.15 2.33
CA GLU A 189 15.46 10.34 1.19
C GLU A 189 14.74 11.25 0.20
N GLU A 190 15.48 12.21 -0.34
CA GLU A 190 14.96 13.15 -1.33
C GLU A 190 15.69 12.99 -2.66
N MET A 191 14.90 13.05 -3.73
CA MET A 191 15.38 13.20 -5.10
C MET A 191 15.14 14.64 -5.51
N ILE A 192 16.23 15.39 -5.74
CA ILE A 192 16.17 16.80 -6.08
C ILE A 192 16.46 16.98 -7.57
N TYR A 193 15.58 17.68 -8.26
CA TYR A 193 15.73 18.06 -9.66
C TYR A 193 15.64 19.58 -9.81
N GLU A 194 16.39 20.14 -10.75
CA GLU A 194 16.38 21.59 -10.99
C GLU A 194 15.11 22.05 -11.71
N SER A 195 14.48 21.16 -12.50
CA SER A 195 13.29 21.49 -13.30
C SER A 195 12.36 20.31 -13.49
N TYR A 196 11.09 20.59 -13.80
CA TYR A 196 10.14 19.54 -14.15
C TYR A 196 10.57 18.79 -15.41
N THR A 197 11.20 19.49 -16.37
CA THR A 197 11.70 18.85 -17.61
C THR A 197 12.76 17.79 -17.31
N GLU A 198 13.65 18.06 -16.34
CA GLU A 198 14.67 17.11 -15.90
C GLU A 198 14.05 15.90 -15.21
N ALA A 199 13.14 16.12 -14.25
CA ALA A 199 12.45 15.05 -13.52
C ALA A 199 11.63 14.16 -14.47
N ILE A 200 10.84 14.77 -15.36
CA ILE A 200 10.05 14.04 -16.37
C ILE A 200 10.96 13.18 -17.24
N ALA A 201 12.07 13.72 -17.75
CA ALA A 201 13.00 12.96 -18.58
C ALA A 201 13.62 11.78 -17.83
N PHE A 202 13.94 11.96 -16.54
CA PHE A 202 14.44 10.88 -15.68
C PHE A 202 13.42 9.76 -15.52
N PHE A 203 12.19 10.06 -15.10
CA PHE A 203 11.18 9.03 -14.83
C PHE A 203 10.65 8.36 -16.10
N GLN A 204 10.60 9.07 -17.23
CA GLN A 204 10.36 8.44 -18.53
C GLN A 204 11.43 7.41 -18.89
N ASN A 205 12.70 7.71 -18.59
CA ASN A 205 13.80 6.79 -18.85
C ASN A 205 13.72 5.54 -17.94
N GLU A 206 13.35 5.71 -16.66
CA GLU A 206 13.13 4.60 -15.74
C GLU A 206 12.04 3.65 -16.24
N ILE A 207 10.91 4.18 -16.71
CA ILE A 207 9.81 3.37 -17.28
C ILE A 207 10.26 2.63 -18.54
N GLU A 208 10.97 3.29 -19.46
CA GLU A 208 11.46 2.66 -20.70
C GLU A 208 12.38 1.46 -20.42
N HIS A 209 13.11 1.49 -19.29
CA HIS A 209 14.04 0.43 -18.91
C HIS A 209 13.47 -0.55 -17.87
N ALA A 210 12.21 -0.42 -17.48
CA ALA A 210 11.61 -1.23 -16.41
C ALA A 210 11.66 -2.74 -16.70
N ASP A 211 11.30 -3.14 -17.93
CA ASP A 211 11.33 -4.55 -18.36
C ASP A 211 12.76 -5.14 -18.31
N LEU A 212 13.77 -4.34 -18.64
CA LEU A 212 15.17 -4.75 -18.65
C LEU A 212 15.72 -4.94 -17.22
N ASN A 213 15.19 -4.18 -16.28
CA ASN A 213 15.63 -4.15 -14.88
C ASN A 213 14.87 -5.15 -14.00
N GLY A 214 13.93 -5.90 -14.58
CA GLY A 214 13.11 -6.84 -13.81
C GLY A 214 12.20 -6.14 -12.81
N ILE A 215 11.83 -4.89 -13.08
CA ILE A 215 10.86 -4.09 -12.34
C ILE A 215 9.45 -4.69 -12.55
N ASP A 216 8.54 -4.54 -11.60
CA ASP A 216 7.16 -5.06 -11.70
C ASP A 216 6.13 -3.99 -12.05
N ALA A 217 4.89 -4.43 -12.26
CA ALA A 217 3.81 -3.56 -12.70
C ALA A 217 3.48 -2.46 -11.66
N GLU A 218 3.69 -2.73 -10.37
CA GLU A 218 3.42 -1.78 -9.29
C GLU A 218 4.34 -0.56 -9.38
N PHE A 219 5.66 -0.81 -9.49
CA PHE A 219 6.61 0.26 -9.65
C PHE A 219 6.27 1.10 -10.88
N ILE A 220 5.98 0.46 -12.02
CA ILE A 220 5.67 1.15 -13.28
C ILE A 220 4.45 2.05 -13.11
N VAL A 221 3.43 1.56 -12.41
CA VAL A 221 2.23 2.32 -12.07
C VAL A 221 2.57 3.55 -11.24
N GLY A 222 3.36 3.40 -10.17
CA GLY A 222 3.82 4.54 -9.36
C GLY A 222 4.58 5.59 -10.19
N GLN A 223 5.42 5.16 -11.13
CA GLN A 223 6.13 6.08 -12.03
C GLN A 223 5.18 6.81 -13.00
N TYR A 224 4.15 6.15 -13.52
CA TYR A 224 3.15 6.81 -14.37
C TYR A 224 2.30 7.81 -13.57
N SER A 225 1.89 7.47 -12.35
CA SER A 225 1.20 8.41 -11.44
C SER A 225 2.05 9.67 -11.23
N LEU A 226 3.31 9.50 -10.84
CA LEU A 226 4.25 10.61 -10.64
C LEU A 226 4.47 11.43 -11.92
N LEU A 227 4.61 10.79 -13.08
CA LEU A 227 4.70 11.52 -14.35
C LEU A 227 3.46 12.37 -14.60
N GLY A 228 2.27 11.85 -14.29
CA GLY A 228 1.01 12.60 -14.38
C GLY A 228 1.05 13.87 -13.54
N GLU A 229 1.49 13.75 -12.30
CA GLU A 229 1.65 14.86 -11.35
C GLU A 229 2.69 15.88 -11.82
N LEU A 230 3.87 15.43 -12.27
CA LEU A 230 4.90 16.30 -12.83
C LEU A 230 4.41 17.04 -14.08
N TYR A 231 3.58 16.40 -14.90
CA TYR A 231 2.95 17.05 -16.05
C TYR A 231 1.93 18.11 -15.64
N LEU A 232 1.11 17.86 -14.61
CA LEU A 232 0.18 18.87 -14.07
C LEU A 232 0.94 20.10 -13.57
N ASP A 233 1.92 19.86 -12.71
CA ASP A 233 2.70 20.91 -12.08
C ASP A 233 3.58 21.69 -13.09
N SER A 234 4.03 21.04 -14.17
CA SER A 234 4.73 21.72 -15.26
C SER A 234 3.82 22.44 -16.27
N GLY A 235 2.50 22.34 -16.11
CA GLY A 235 1.49 23.02 -16.93
C GLY A 235 1.15 22.30 -18.25
N ILE A 236 1.26 20.97 -18.28
CA ILE A 236 1.03 20.11 -19.47
C ILE A 236 -0.07 19.07 -19.17
N PRO A 237 -1.32 19.49 -18.89
CA PRO A 237 -2.38 18.59 -18.48
C PRO A 237 -2.74 17.52 -19.54
N SER A 238 -2.49 17.76 -20.83
CA SER A 238 -2.73 16.76 -21.88
C SER A 238 -1.80 15.54 -21.78
N GLN A 239 -0.57 15.72 -21.30
CA GLN A 239 0.34 14.59 -21.05
C GLN A 239 0.01 13.90 -19.72
N ALA A 240 -0.48 14.67 -18.74
CA ALA A 240 -0.95 14.12 -17.48
C ALA A 240 -2.09 13.11 -17.68
N VAL A 241 -3.07 13.42 -18.53
CA VAL A 241 -4.15 12.48 -18.89
C VAL A 241 -3.59 11.13 -19.35
N ASN A 242 -2.68 11.13 -20.33
CA ASN A 242 -2.11 9.88 -20.86
C ASN A 242 -1.36 9.08 -19.78
N ALA A 243 -0.65 9.77 -18.88
CA ALA A 243 0.11 9.12 -17.82
C ALA A 243 -0.82 8.46 -16.79
N PHE A 244 -1.84 9.17 -16.31
CA PHE A 244 -2.82 8.62 -15.36
C PHE A 244 -3.70 7.53 -15.99
N GLU A 245 -4.13 7.67 -17.25
CA GLU A 245 -4.83 6.60 -17.98
C GLU A 245 -3.96 5.33 -18.04
N ARG A 246 -2.66 5.48 -18.30
CA ARG A 246 -1.75 4.33 -18.35
C ARG A 246 -1.54 3.67 -16.99
N ALA A 247 -1.49 4.46 -15.91
CA ALA A 247 -1.45 3.92 -14.55
C ALA A 247 -2.74 3.13 -14.22
N ILE A 248 -3.91 3.68 -14.56
CA ILE A 248 -5.22 3.03 -14.35
C ILE A 248 -5.34 1.73 -15.15
N GLU A 249 -4.96 1.73 -16.43
CA GLU A 249 -4.95 0.53 -17.27
C GLU A 249 -4.12 -0.60 -16.63
N LEU A 250 -2.94 -0.27 -16.12
CA LEU A 250 -2.08 -1.24 -15.45
C LEU A 250 -2.67 -1.73 -14.11
N TYR A 251 -3.37 -0.88 -13.35
CA TYR A 251 -4.15 -1.34 -12.20
C TYR A 251 -5.22 -2.36 -12.60
N GLU A 252 -5.99 -2.04 -13.64
CA GLU A 252 -7.08 -2.89 -14.13
C GLU A 252 -6.59 -4.21 -14.74
N GLU A 253 -5.43 -4.22 -15.38
CA GLU A 253 -4.84 -5.40 -16.02
C GLU A 253 -4.07 -6.26 -14.99
N GLU A 254 -3.17 -5.66 -14.22
CA GLU A 254 -2.13 -6.39 -13.50
C GLU A 254 -2.29 -6.36 -11.98
N LEU A 255 -2.85 -5.30 -11.40
CA LEU A 255 -2.88 -5.09 -9.95
C LEU A 255 -4.30 -5.23 -9.35
N ASP A 256 -4.41 -4.94 -8.06
CA ASP A 256 -5.68 -4.92 -7.35
C ASP A 256 -6.48 -3.65 -7.72
N PRO A 257 -7.70 -3.77 -8.30
CA PRO A 257 -8.54 -2.61 -8.60
C PRO A 257 -9.05 -1.88 -7.35
N TYR A 258 -8.78 -2.40 -6.15
CA TYR A 258 -9.11 -1.78 -4.87
C TYR A 258 -7.88 -1.17 -4.16
N ASP A 259 -6.74 -1.05 -4.83
CA ASP A 259 -5.57 -0.37 -4.28
C ASP A 259 -5.89 1.14 -4.07
N PRO A 260 -5.68 1.71 -2.86
CA PRO A 260 -5.95 3.12 -2.59
C PRO A 260 -5.27 4.09 -3.55
N GLN A 261 -4.08 3.76 -4.07
CA GLN A 261 -3.38 4.60 -5.06
C GLN A 261 -4.15 4.77 -6.38
N LEU A 262 -5.07 3.87 -6.71
CA LEU A 262 -5.92 4.01 -7.90
C LEU A 262 -6.84 5.23 -7.78
N ALA A 263 -7.31 5.57 -6.58
CA ALA A 263 -8.13 6.77 -6.38
C ALA A 263 -7.35 8.06 -6.69
N GLY A 264 -6.08 8.12 -6.28
CA GLY A 264 -5.17 9.23 -6.61
C GLY A 264 -5.02 9.46 -8.12
N ASN A 265 -4.95 8.39 -8.92
CA ASN A 265 -4.93 8.50 -10.39
C ASN A 265 -6.22 9.10 -10.97
N TYR A 266 -7.38 8.74 -10.42
CA TYR A 266 -8.65 9.35 -10.81
C TYR A 266 -8.76 10.82 -10.40
N ILE A 267 -8.20 11.20 -9.23
CA ILE A 267 -8.05 12.61 -8.84
C ILE A 267 -7.20 13.36 -9.86
N GLY A 268 -6.05 12.78 -10.24
CA GLY A 268 -5.15 13.32 -11.25
C GLY A 268 -5.83 13.51 -12.62
N LEU A 269 -6.65 12.55 -13.07
CA LEU A 269 -7.48 12.70 -14.28
C LEU A 269 -8.52 13.81 -14.13
N GLY A 270 -9.12 13.94 -12.94
CA GLY A 270 -10.03 15.03 -12.60
C GLY A 270 -9.36 16.39 -12.82
N GLU A 271 -8.20 16.57 -12.20
CA GLU A 271 -7.41 17.79 -12.27
C GLU A 271 -6.93 18.09 -13.70
N ALA A 272 -6.41 17.08 -14.40
CA ALA A 272 -5.94 17.22 -15.78
C ALA A 272 -7.07 17.67 -16.71
N ASN A 273 -8.26 17.09 -16.58
CA ASN A 273 -9.42 17.50 -17.38
C ASN A 273 -9.90 18.91 -17.04
N TYR A 274 -9.84 19.35 -15.77
CA TYR A 274 -10.08 20.74 -15.40
C TYR A 274 -9.06 21.69 -16.05
N GLY A 275 -7.78 21.32 -16.07
CA GLY A 275 -6.71 22.05 -16.75
C GLY A 275 -6.92 22.16 -18.26
N LEU A 276 -7.63 21.21 -18.87
CA LEU A 276 -8.04 21.21 -20.28
C LEU A 276 -9.37 21.93 -20.54
N GLY A 277 -10.11 22.31 -19.50
CA GLY A 277 -11.46 22.89 -19.60
C GLY A 277 -12.59 21.85 -19.82
N ASN A 278 -12.29 20.56 -19.66
CA ASN A 278 -13.23 19.45 -19.76
C ASN A 278 -13.91 19.18 -18.40
N TYR A 279 -14.61 20.18 -17.86
CA TYR A 279 -15.08 20.14 -16.47
C TYR A 279 -15.99 18.95 -16.14
N ASP A 280 -16.95 18.62 -17.03
CA ASP A 280 -17.87 17.50 -16.78
C ASP A 280 -17.12 16.16 -16.65
N VAL A 281 -16.12 15.93 -17.51
CA VAL A 281 -15.25 14.73 -17.44
C VAL A 281 -14.42 14.74 -16.16
N GLY A 282 -13.90 15.91 -15.78
CA GLY A 282 -13.15 16.04 -14.53
C GLY A 282 -13.99 15.75 -13.29
N VAL A 283 -15.26 16.19 -13.29
CA VAL A 283 -16.24 15.90 -12.22
C VAL A 283 -16.51 14.39 -12.14
N ASP A 284 -16.68 13.73 -13.28
CA ASP A 284 -16.92 12.28 -13.32
C ASP A 284 -15.74 11.50 -12.71
N HIS A 285 -14.50 11.84 -13.06
CA HIS A 285 -13.31 11.21 -12.45
C HIS A 285 -13.19 11.49 -10.96
N CYS A 286 -13.44 12.73 -10.52
CA CYS A 286 -13.48 13.08 -9.10
C CYS A 286 -14.53 12.26 -8.35
N ASN A 287 -15.73 12.08 -8.90
CA ASN A 287 -16.78 11.27 -8.26
C ASN A 287 -16.39 9.78 -8.15
N THR A 288 -15.66 9.25 -9.13
CA THR A 288 -15.10 7.89 -9.05
C THR A 288 -14.10 7.80 -7.90
N ALA A 289 -13.14 8.74 -7.81
CA ALA A 289 -12.18 8.78 -6.71
C ALA A 289 -12.87 8.89 -5.34
N LEU A 290 -13.83 9.82 -5.19
CA LEU A 290 -14.60 9.99 -3.96
C LEU A 290 -15.29 8.68 -3.53
N THR A 291 -15.88 7.95 -4.47
CA THR A 291 -16.53 6.68 -4.18
C THR A 291 -15.56 5.67 -3.60
N MET A 292 -14.39 5.52 -4.23
CA MET A 292 -13.34 4.61 -3.78
C MET A 292 -12.80 5.00 -2.40
N ILE A 293 -12.51 6.28 -2.19
CA ILE A 293 -11.95 6.77 -0.92
C ILE A 293 -12.94 6.62 0.22
N PHE A 294 -14.24 6.86 0.00
CA PHE A 294 -15.25 6.64 1.03
C PHE A 294 -15.43 5.16 1.38
N GLU A 295 -15.36 4.27 0.40
CA GLU A 295 -15.39 2.82 0.64
C GLU A 295 -14.17 2.35 1.46
N ASP A 296 -12.98 2.89 1.17
CA ASP A 296 -11.75 2.58 1.90
C ASP A 296 -11.74 3.19 3.31
N LEU A 297 -12.22 4.43 3.49
CA LEU A 297 -12.38 5.05 4.80
C LEU A 297 -13.34 4.29 5.70
N GLU A 298 -14.49 3.83 5.17
CA GLU A 298 -15.42 3.00 5.95
C GLU A 298 -14.73 1.73 6.46
N TYR A 299 -13.88 1.11 5.64
CA TYR A 299 -13.12 -0.08 6.01
C TYR A 299 -12.06 0.22 7.09
N ASN A 300 -11.22 1.23 6.86
CA ASN A 300 -10.07 1.49 7.72
C ASN A 300 -10.45 2.17 9.04
N MET A 301 -11.53 2.96 9.08
CA MET A 301 -11.95 3.70 10.27
C MET A 301 -12.45 2.76 11.39
N GLU A 302 -13.26 1.75 11.05
CA GLU A 302 -13.77 0.81 12.06
C GLU A 302 -12.61 0.05 12.73
N ASP A 303 -11.64 -0.40 11.94
CA ASP A 303 -10.45 -1.07 12.45
C ASP A 303 -9.58 -0.10 13.27
N PHE A 304 -9.35 1.11 12.78
CA PHE A 304 -8.62 2.15 13.50
C PHE A 304 -9.23 2.43 14.89
N GLU A 305 -10.52 2.72 14.95
CA GLU A 305 -11.24 3.00 16.20
C GLU A 305 -11.16 1.81 17.17
N TYR A 306 -11.31 0.58 16.67
CA TYR A 306 -11.16 -0.62 17.48
C TYR A 306 -9.76 -0.73 18.09
N PHE A 307 -8.69 -0.49 17.31
CA PHE A 307 -7.32 -0.58 17.83
C PHE A 307 -6.98 0.55 18.80
N VAL A 308 -7.55 1.74 18.61
CA VAL A 308 -7.49 2.81 19.61
C VAL A 308 -8.19 2.39 20.92
N GLU A 309 -9.38 1.80 20.85
CA GLU A 309 -10.17 1.36 22.01
C GLU A 309 -9.40 0.36 22.90
N ILE A 310 -8.64 -0.54 22.29
CA ILE A 310 -7.85 -1.56 23.00
C ILE A 310 -6.41 -1.14 23.32
N GLU A 311 -6.08 0.15 23.15
CA GLU A 311 -4.75 0.73 23.36
C GLU A 311 -3.63 0.10 22.51
N ASP A 312 -3.99 -0.44 21.34
CA ASP A 312 -3.07 -1.00 20.35
C ASP A 312 -2.62 0.10 19.38
N TYR A 313 -1.85 1.04 19.92
CA TYR A 313 -1.47 2.25 19.21
C TYR A 313 -0.55 2.01 18.02
N THR A 314 0.20 0.91 17.97
CA THR A 314 1.02 0.58 16.80
C THR A 314 0.15 0.18 15.60
N THR A 315 -0.92 -0.60 15.81
CA THR A 315 -1.85 -0.94 14.72
C THR A 315 -2.69 0.26 14.32
N ALA A 316 -3.20 1.00 15.31
CA ALA A 316 -3.94 2.23 15.08
C ALA A 316 -3.08 3.23 14.29
N TRP A 317 -1.80 3.36 14.61
CA TRP A 317 -0.88 4.21 13.86
C TRP A 317 -0.76 3.78 12.39
N GLY A 318 -0.52 2.50 12.11
CA GLY A 318 -0.42 2.00 10.73
C GLY A 318 -1.69 2.24 9.91
N LEU A 319 -2.87 1.98 10.49
CA LEU A 319 -4.17 2.22 9.83
C LEU A 319 -4.47 3.71 9.67
N GLY A 320 -4.14 4.49 10.69
CA GLY A 320 -4.35 5.93 10.70
C GLY A 320 -3.59 6.64 9.59
N MET A 321 -2.39 6.17 9.23
CA MET A 321 -1.64 6.76 8.10
C MET A 321 -2.40 6.65 6.76
N TYR A 322 -3.12 5.54 6.51
CA TYR A 322 -3.99 5.44 5.32
C TYR A 322 -5.17 6.39 5.40
N ILE A 323 -5.76 6.53 6.59
CA ILE A 323 -6.88 7.45 6.81
C ILE A 323 -6.45 8.91 6.58
N VAL A 324 -5.24 9.29 7.02
CA VAL A 324 -4.66 10.62 6.75
C VAL A 324 -4.51 10.84 5.24
N ALA A 325 -3.96 9.87 4.50
CA ALA A 325 -3.83 9.95 3.05
C ALA A 325 -5.20 10.12 2.37
N ASN A 326 -6.19 9.31 2.75
CA ASN A 326 -7.56 9.42 2.26
C ASN A 326 -8.20 10.79 2.54
N TYR A 327 -7.97 11.36 3.71
CA TYR A 327 -8.46 12.70 4.02
C TYR A 327 -7.79 13.79 3.16
N ASN A 328 -6.49 13.67 2.90
CA ASN A 328 -5.81 14.58 1.97
C ASN A 328 -6.36 14.44 0.54
N ASP A 329 -6.59 13.22 0.07
CA ASP A 329 -7.17 12.95 -1.24
C ASP A 329 -8.61 13.48 -1.38
N LEU A 330 -9.43 13.34 -0.34
CA LEU A 330 -10.75 13.95 -0.29
C LEU A 330 -10.66 15.48 -0.38
N GLY A 331 -9.75 16.09 0.40
CA GLY A 331 -9.50 17.53 0.35
C GLY A 331 -9.16 18.00 -1.07
N TRP A 332 -8.20 17.33 -1.70
CA TRP A 332 -7.74 17.65 -3.05
C TRP A 332 -8.85 17.50 -4.09
N CYS A 333 -9.64 16.42 -3.99
CA CYS A 333 -10.77 16.20 -4.87
C CYS A 333 -11.83 17.32 -4.72
N TYR A 334 -12.11 17.77 -3.50
CA TYR A 334 -13.04 18.86 -3.25
C TYR A 334 -12.50 20.24 -3.68
N ASP A 335 -11.19 20.47 -3.65
CA ASP A 335 -10.56 21.65 -4.26
C ASP A 335 -10.83 21.69 -5.77
N ILE A 336 -10.60 20.58 -6.48
CA ILE A 336 -10.87 20.47 -7.93
C ILE A 336 -12.35 20.75 -8.21
N LEU A 337 -13.25 20.19 -7.40
CA LEU A 337 -14.70 20.40 -7.51
C LEU A 337 -15.17 21.80 -7.06
N SER A 338 -14.25 22.69 -6.66
CA SER A 338 -14.56 24.05 -6.19
C SER A 338 -15.50 24.07 -4.98
N LYS A 339 -15.28 23.16 -4.04
CA LYS A 339 -16.03 22.98 -2.78
C LYS A 339 -15.13 23.25 -1.57
N PRO A 340 -14.83 24.53 -1.26
CA PRO A 340 -13.80 24.89 -0.28
C PRO A 340 -14.17 24.49 1.15
N GLU A 341 -15.46 24.52 1.53
CA GLU A 341 -15.87 24.12 2.89
C GLU A 341 -15.60 22.63 3.13
N GLU A 342 -15.87 21.79 2.13
CA GLU A 342 -15.58 20.36 2.17
C GLU A 342 -14.08 20.09 2.12
N SER A 343 -13.35 20.79 1.25
CA SER A 343 -11.89 20.68 1.16
C SER A 343 -11.20 21.00 2.49
N ASP A 344 -11.48 22.19 3.05
CA ASP A 344 -10.93 22.64 4.33
C ASP A 344 -11.26 21.67 5.48
N LYS A 345 -12.47 21.10 5.46
CA LYS A 345 -12.88 20.10 6.43
C LYS A 345 -11.98 18.87 6.37
N TYR A 346 -11.76 18.28 5.20
CA TYR A 346 -10.99 17.05 5.08
C TYR A 346 -9.51 17.26 5.34
N TYR A 347 -8.92 18.38 4.89
CA TYR A 347 -7.57 18.74 5.29
C TYR A 347 -7.44 18.94 6.80
N GLY A 348 -8.41 19.60 7.44
CA GLY A 348 -8.41 19.74 8.90
C GLY A 348 -8.50 18.39 9.63
N MET A 349 -9.26 17.44 9.09
CA MET A 349 -9.33 16.07 9.62
C MET A 349 -8.01 15.30 9.44
N ALA A 350 -7.31 15.49 8.31
CA ALA A 350 -5.98 14.94 8.08
C ALA A 350 -4.98 15.48 9.12
N ASP A 351 -4.90 16.79 9.28
CA ASP A 351 -3.99 17.46 10.22
C ASP A 351 -4.27 17.05 11.69
N GLU A 352 -5.55 16.95 12.08
CA GLU A 352 -5.95 16.52 13.42
C GLU A 352 -5.54 15.06 13.69
N LEU A 353 -5.83 14.17 12.74
CA LEU A 353 -5.48 12.76 12.87
C LEU A 353 -3.95 12.58 12.88
N GLU A 354 -3.21 13.23 11.98
CA GLU A 354 -1.75 13.19 12.00
C GLU A 354 -1.17 13.65 13.35
N SER A 355 -1.73 14.71 13.94
CA SER A 355 -1.36 15.17 15.28
C SER A 355 -1.64 14.13 16.38
N GLN A 356 -2.74 13.39 16.26
CA GLN A 356 -3.08 12.28 17.14
C GLN A 356 -2.12 11.10 16.95
N LEU A 357 -1.81 10.73 15.72
CA LEU A 357 -0.90 9.64 15.38
C LEU A 357 0.54 9.89 15.84
N ASN A 358 0.97 11.15 15.91
CA ASN A 358 2.25 11.53 16.48
C ASN A 358 2.37 11.24 17.99
N GLN A 359 1.25 10.94 18.66
CA GLN A 359 1.21 10.55 20.07
C GLN A 359 1.21 9.02 20.27
N TYR A 360 1.07 8.26 19.17
CA TYR A 360 1.10 6.79 19.11
C TYR A 360 2.50 6.29 18.76
#